data_AF-V5EVN1-F1
#
_entry.id   AF-V5EVN1-F1
#
_cell.length_a   1.000
_cell.length_b   1.000
_cell.length_c   1.000
_cell.angle_alpha   90.00
_cell.angle_beta   90.00
_cell.angle_gamma   90.00
#
_symmetry.space_group_name_H-M   'P 1'
#
loop_
_entity.id
_entity.type
_entity.pdbx_description
1 polymer ?
#
loop_
_entity_poly.entity_id
_entity_poly.type
_entity_poly.pdbx_seq_one_letter_code
_entity_poly.pdbx_strand_id
1 'polypeptide(L)'
;MPLVVKAKHQMAKAHSIPSKAPSSSQAKLDKQIENLDQAPIEADRKKSKHARTVQTSTGSSWFDMPEFGASASRLAALKKQSAVDSGHAKTTGGDARLASAQQLRREVQALRLRNALDPKRFYRGSAKNQAMPKFAQIGKIIASPLEPKAVLSRQERGRTVVEELIRDAEAASYAKRKFAESQASHRSNYNGRRKPPSKKKRT
;
A
#
# COMPACT_ATOMS: atom_id res chain seq x y z
N MET A 1 -69.74 84.04 -28.12
CA MET A 1 -70.82 83.18 -27.57
C MET A 1 -70.42 81.72 -27.78
N PRO A 2 -70.70 80.82 -26.82
CA PRO A 2 -69.70 79.87 -26.30
C PRO A 2 -70.03 78.39 -26.57
N LEU A 3 -69.17 77.49 -26.06
CA LEU A 3 -69.42 76.06 -25.74
C LEU A 3 -69.31 75.07 -26.94
N VAL A 4 -68.86 73.81 -26.85
CA VAL A 4 -68.50 72.87 -25.75
C VAL A 4 -67.90 71.60 -26.41
N VAL A 5 -66.81 71.08 -25.82
CA VAL A 5 -66.51 69.68 -25.46
C VAL A 5 -66.81 68.55 -26.48
N LYS A 6 -65.81 67.73 -26.82
CA LYS A 6 -65.57 66.38 -26.25
C LYS A 6 -64.37 65.71 -26.90
N ALA A 7 -63.33 65.44 -26.10
CA ALA A 7 -62.33 64.45 -26.44
C ALA A 7 -62.96 63.06 -26.36
N LYS A 8 -62.81 62.26 -27.43
CA LYS A 8 -63.11 60.84 -27.45
C LYS A 8 -61.87 60.12 -27.96
N HIS A 9 -61.31 59.29 -27.11
CA HIS A 9 -60.26 58.34 -27.42
C HIS A 9 -60.69 57.44 -28.59
N GLN A 10 -59.75 57.17 -29.49
CA GLN A 10 -59.69 55.90 -30.20
C GLN A 10 -58.24 55.40 -30.17
N MET A 11 -58.06 54.20 -29.63
CA MET A 11 -56.87 53.39 -29.80
C MET A 11 -57.05 52.54 -31.05
N ALA A 12 -56.07 52.53 -31.97
CA ALA A 12 -55.93 51.46 -32.94
C ALA A 12 -54.49 51.32 -33.43
N LYS A 13 -53.94 50.13 -33.15
CA LYS A 13 -52.95 49.34 -33.91
C LYS A 13 -51.53 49.89 -34.07
N ALA A 14 -50.70 49.44 -33.13
CA ALA A 14 -49.25 49.36 -33.26
C ALA A 14 -48.84 48.65 -34.56
N HIS A 15 -48.02 49.33 -35.36
CA HIS A 15 -47.27 48.72 -36.44
C HIS A 15 -46.02 48.06 -35.85
N SER A 16 -45.86 46.77 -36.10
CA SER A 16 -44.66 46.00 -35.79
C SER A 16 -43.49 46.49 -36.63
N ILE A 17 -42.46 47.03 -35.99
CA ILE A 17 -41.16 47.27 -36.62
C ILE A 17 -40.44 45.91 -36.66
N PRO A 18 -39.98 45.41 -37.82
CA PRO A 18 -39.18 44.19 -37.84
C PRO A 18 -37.85 44.46 -37.15
N SER A 19 -37.61 43.76 -36.03
CA SER A 19 -36.30 43.77 -35.37
C SER A 19 -35.26 43.17 -36.32
N LYS A 20 -34.18 43.93 -36.49
CA LYS A 20 -33.03 43.59 -37.31
C LYS A 20 -32.48 42.22 -36.87
N ALA A 21 -32.27 41.31 -37.82
CA ALA A 21 -31.65 40.01 -37.54
C ALA A 21 -30.32 40.19 -36.78
N PRO A 22 -30.04 39.38 -35.75
CA PRO A 22 -28.80 39.52 -34.98
C PRO A 22 -27.60 39.30 -35.91
N SER A 23 -26.64 40.22 -35.81
CA SER A 23 -25.37 40.11 -36.53
C SER A 23 -24.69 38.79 -36.18
N SER A 24 -24.02 38.15 -37.15
CA SER A 24 -23.39 36.82 -36.98
C SER A 24 -22.37 36.76 -35.84
N SER A 25 -21.88 37.91 -35.38
CA SER A 25 -21.06 38.09 -34.19
C SER A 25 -21.82 37.88 -32.87
N GLN A 26 -23.06 38.36 -32.75
CA GLN A 26 -23.87 38.21 -31.53
C GLN A 26 -24.28 36.74 -31.34
N ALA A 27 -24.72 36.08 -32.41
CA ALA A 27 -25.07 34.65 -32.37
C ALA A 27 -23.86 33.72 -32.09
N LYS A 28 -22.62 34.18 -32.33
CA LYS A 28 -21.41 33.43 -31.96
C LYS A 28 -21.06 33.60 -30.49
N LEU A 29 -21.25 34.81 -29.95
CA LEU A 29 -21.04 35.08 -28.52
C LEU A 29 -22.07 34.31 -27.67
N ASP A 30 -23.34 34.30 -28.07
CA ASP A 30 -24.38 33.58 -27.34
C ASP A 30 -24.13 32.07 -27.35
N LYS A 31 -23.65 31.51 -28.47
CA LYS A 31 -23.22 30.10 -28.56
C LYS A 31 -21.97 29.80 -27.73
N GLN A 32 -21.05 30.76 -27.58
CA GLN A 32 -19.88 30.60 -26.70
C GLN A 32 -20.28 30.62 -25.22
N ILE A 33 -21.30 31.39 -24.85
CA ILE A 33 -21.83 31.44 -23.48
C ILE A 33 -22.58 30.13 -23.15
N GLU A 34 -23.42 29.62 -24.04
CA GLU A 34 -24.10 28.33 -23.86
C GLU A 34 -23.12 27.14 -23.73
N ASN A 35 -22.02 27.16 -24.49
CA ASN A 35 -20.98 26.13 -24.42
C ASN A 35 -20.12 26.21 -23.13
N LEU A 36 -20.11 27.36 -22.44
CA LEU A 36 -19.43 27.52 -21.15
C LEU A 36 -20.26 26.97 -19.99
N ASP A 37 -21.59 27.06 -20.06
CA ASP A 37 -22.49 26.56 -19.01
C ASP A 37 -22.71 25.03 -19.07
N GLN A 38 -22.41 24.39 -20.21
CA GLN A 38 -22.67 22.95 -20.42
C GLN A 38 -21.44 22.03 -20.26
N ALA A 39 -20.28 22.55 -19.87
CA ALA A 39 -19.10 21.73 -19.61
C ALA A 39 -19.12 21.18 -18.16
N PRO A 40 -19.13 19.85 -17.93
CA PRO A 40 -18.92 19.32 -16.58
C PRO A 40 -17.50 19.68 -16.11
N ILE A 41 -17.39 20.22 -14.90
CA ILE A 41 -16.11 20.58 -14.26
C ILE A 41 -15.35 19.29 -13.94
N GLU A 42 -14.57 18.78 -14.90
CA GLU A 42 -13.55 17.77 -14.63
C GLU A 42 -12.32 18.46 -14.02
N ALA A 43 -12.17 18.30 -12.71
CA ALA A 43 -11.03 18.84 -11.97
C ALA A 43 -9.76 18.03 -12.27
N ASP A 44 -9.06 18.40 -13.33
CA ASP A 44 -7.70 17.93 -13.64
C ASP A 44 -6.68 18.51 -12.64
N ARG A 45 -6.63 17.92 -11.44
CA ARG A 45 -5.60 18.22 -10.44
C ARG A 45 -4.28 17.60 -10.85
N LYS A 46 -3.52 18.29 -11.70
CA LYS A 46 -2.08 18.02 -11.88
C LYS A 46 -1.37 18.23 -10.54
N LYS A 47 -1.09 17.14 -9.82
CA LYS A 47 -0.28 17.16 -8.58
C LYS A 47 1.13 17.63 -8.92
N SER A 48 1.52 18.78 -8.39
CA SER A 48 2.86 19.34 -8.56
C SER A 48 3.91 18.41 -7.94
N LYS A 49 5.01 18.17 -8.65
CA LYS A 49 6.10 17.26 -8.24
C LYS A 49 6.93 17.78 -7.04
N HIS A 50 6.65 19.01 -6.59
CA HIS A 50 7.46 19.70 -5.57
C HIS A 50 6.67 20.12 -4.33
N ALA A 51 5.37 19.82 -4.26
CA ALA A 51 4.66 19.89 -2.99
C ALA A 51 5.08 18.67 -2.16
N ARG A 52 6.13 18.82 -1.36
CA ARG A 52 6.29 17.98 -0.17
C ARG A 52 5.11 18.31 0.72
N THR A 53 3.99 17.64 0.46
CA THR A 53 2.80 17.75 1.29
C THR A 53 3.23 17.31 2.68
N VAL A 54 3.31 18.28 3.59
CA VAL A 54 3.29 17.97 5.01
C VAL A 54 1.94 17.28 5.20
N GLN A 55 1.98 15.95 5.34
CA GLN A 55 0.81 15.16 5.68
C GLN A 55 0.40 15.61 7.08
N THR A 56 -0.44 16.64 7.17
CA THR A 56 -1.07 17.05 8.42
C THR A 56 -2.38 16.28 8.50
N SER A 57 -2.40 15.28 9.37
CA SER A 57 -3.50 14.37 9.69
C SER A 57 -4.88 15.03 9.72
N THR A 58 -5.74 14.67 8.77
CA THR A 58 -7.19 14.60 8.98
C THR A 58 -7.72 13.37 8.23
N GLY A 59 -7.61 12.17 8.81
CA GLY A 59 -8.30 10.98 8.29
C GLY A 59 -7.71 9.63 8.71
N SER A 60 -8.63 8.68 8.96
CA SER A 60 -8.66 7.19 8.95
C SER A 60 -7.39 6.30 8.94
N SER A 61 -6.18 6.85 9.00
CA SER A 61 -4.92 6.12 9.02
C SER A 61 -4.35 6.06 10.44
N TRP A 62 -3.77 4.92 10.80
CA TRP A 62 -3.20 4.66 12.12
C TRP A 62 -2.04 5.65 12.38
N PHE A 63 -2.31 6.72 13.12
CA PHE A 63 -1.35 7.77 13.51
C PHE A 63 -0.47 8.32 12.37
N ASP A 64 -1.04 8.52 11.18
CA ASP A 64 -0.30 8.96 9.97
C ASP A 64 0.94 8.09 9.67
N MET A 65 0.97 6.85 10.15
CA MET A 65 2.12 5.99 10.00
C MET A 65 2.21 5.52 8.54
N PRO A 66 3.38 5.64 7.89
CA PRO A 66 3.53 5.17 6.52
C PRO A 66 3.30 3.66 6.44
N GLU A 67 2.80 3.20 5.31
CA GLU A 67 2.61 1.78 5.08
C GLU A 67 3.94 1.04 5.20
N PHE A 68 3.93 -0.05 5.97
CA PHE A 68 5.09 -0.87 6.27
C PHE A 68 5.73 -1.37 4.98
N GLY A 69 7.05 -1.24 4.84
CA GLY A 69 7.80 -1.63 3.65
C GLY A 69 7.55 -3.08 3.19
N ALA A 70 7.20 -3.97 4.13
CA ALA A 70 6.91 -5.37 3.88
C ALA A 70 5.42 -5.72 3.71
N SER A 71 4.52 -4.72 3.70
CA SER A 71 3.10 -4.94 3.42
C SER A 71 2.91 -5.49 2.01
N ALA A 72 1.84 -6.27 1.79
CA ALA A 72 1.57 -6.85 0.48
C ALA A 72 1.36 -5.78 -0.60
N SER A 73 0.70 -4.67 -0.25
CA SER A 73 0.38 -3.60 -1.21
C SER A 73 1.63 -2.78 -1.59
N ARG A 74 2.50 -2.48 -0.61
CA ARG A 74 3.77 -1.79 -0.85
C ARG A 74 4.77 -2.66 -1.61
N LEU A 75 4.88 -3.95 -1.27
CA LEU A 75 5.70 -4.89 -2.04
C LEU A 75 5.22 -5.04 -3.49
N ALA A 76 3.91 -5.08 -3.73
CA ALA A 76 3.36 -5.13 -5.08
C ALA A 76 3.68 -3.85 -5.86
N ALA A 77 3.61 -2.68 -5.22
CA ALA A 77 4.01 -1.41 -5.82
C ALA A 77 5.51 -1.38 -6.16
N LEU A 78 6.38 -1.77 -5.23
CA LEU A 78 7.83 -1.85 -5.46
C LEU A 78 8.18 -2.81 -6.60
N LYS A 79 7.55 -3.99 -6.64
CA LYS A 79 7.79 -4.98 -7.71
C LYS A 79 7.35 -4.47 -9.08
N LYS A 80 6.20 -3.78 -9.16
CA LYS A 80 5.73 -3.14 -10.40
C LYS A 80 6.75 -2.11 -10.88
N GLN A 81 7.20 -1.21 -9.99
CA GLN A 81 8.20 -0.18 -10.32
C GLN A 81 9.53 -0.78 -10.79
N SER A 82 10.04 -1.82 -10.12
CA SER A 82 11.27 -2.50 -10.53
C SER A 82 11.20 -3.18 -11.91
N ALA A 83 10.00 -3.54 -12.38
CA ALA A 83 9.82 -4.12 -13.72
C ALA A 83 9.84 -3.04 -14.82
N VAL A 84 9.37 -1.81 -14.52
CA VAL A 84 9.42 -0.68 -15.46
C VAL A 84 10.85 -0.14 -15.59
N ASP A 85 11.64 -0.24 -14.52
CA ASP A 85 13.07 0.15 -14.49
C ASP A 85 14.04 -0.96 -14.95
N SER A 86 13.52 -2.05 -15.53
CA SER A 86 14.34 -3.19 -16.00
C SER A 86 15.16 -2.90 -17.28
N GLY A 87 15.06 -1.68 -17.82
CA GLY A 87 15.98 -1.15 -18.82
C GLY A 87 17.25 -0.62 -18.15
N HIS A 88 18.31 -1.44 -18.13
CA HIS A 88 19.69 -1.06 -17.79
C HIS A 88 19.87 -0.07 -16.62
N ALA A 89 19.83 -0.56 -15.38
CA ALA A 89 20.44 0.14 -14.26
C ALA A 89 21.30 -0.82 -13.44
N LYS A 90 22.61 -0.74 -13.67
CA LYS A 90 23.63 -1.26 -12.75
C LYS A 90 23.59 -0.38 -11.49
N THR A 91 22.74 -0.75 -10.52
CA THR A 91 22.72 -0.07 -9.21
C THR A 91 23.04 -1.07 -8.12
N THR A 92 24.35 -1.31 -7.98
CA THR A 92 24.97 -1.60 -6.68
C THR A 92 24.74 -0.38 -5.79
N GLY A 93 23.59 -0.33 -5.12
CA GLY A 93 23.22 0.87 -4.36
C GLY A 93 21.95 0.73 -3.56
N GLY A 94 21.56 -0.51 -3.21
CA GLY A 94 20.60 -0.69 -2.13
C GLY A 94 21.25 -0.16 -0.86
N ASP A 95 20.77 0.98 -0.39
CA ASP A 95 21.24 1.67 0.80
C ASP A 95 21.36 0.66 1.96
N ALA A 96 22.58 0.22 2.30
CA ALA A 96 22.82 -0.87 3.25
C ALA A 96 22.33 -0.54 4.67
N ARG A 97 21.93 0.72 4.89
CA ARG A 97 21.35 1.25 6.11
C ARG A 97 19.82 1.12 6.16
N LEU A 98 19.15 1.06 5.01
CA LEU A 98 17.70 0.89 4.95
C LEU A 98 17.39 -0.62 4.97
N ALA A 99 16.62 -1.06 5.97
CA ALA A 99 16.17 -2.44 6.04
C ALA A 99 15.39 -2.80 4.75
N SER A 100 15.91 -3.78 4.00
CA SER A 100 15.27 -4.21 2.77
C SER A 100 13.85 -4.72 3.04
N ALA A 101 12.94 -4.56 2.09
CA ALA A 101 11.55 -5.03 2.26
C ALA A 101 11.47 -6.54 2.55
N GLN A 102 12.44 -7.33 2.06
CA GLN A 102 12.54 -8.76 2.39
C GLN A 102 13.00 -9.01 3.83
N GLN A 103 13.95 -8.23 4.34
CA GLN A 103 14.44 -8.33 5.71
C GLN A 103 13.34 -7.97 6.72
N LEU A 104 12.65 -6.85 6.49
CA LEU A 104 11.47 -6.44 7.26
C LEU A 104 10.38 -7.54 7.29
N ARG A 105 10.16 -8.21 6.15
CA ARG A 105 9.22 -9.33 6.05
C ARG A 105 9.66 -10.53 6.88
N ARG A 106 10.94 -10.89 6.87
CA ARG A 106 11.49 -12.00 7.67
C ARG A 106 11.33 -11.72 9.17
N GLU A 107 11.55 -10.48 9.59
CA GLU A 107 11.41 -10.08 11.00
C GLU A 107 9.96 -10.21 11.49
N VAL A 108 9.00 -9.68 10.74
CA VAL A 108 7.58 -9.82 11.12
C VAL A 108 7.10 -11.26 11.01
N GLN A 109 7.61 -12.02 10.05
CA GLN A 109 7.31 -13.44 9.93
C GLN A 109 7.83 -14.24 11.13
N ALA A 110 9.03 -13.93 11.63
CA ALA A 110 9.57 -14.55 12.84
C ALA A 110 8.68 -14.29 14.05
N LEU A 111 8.22 -13.05 14.25
CA LEU A 111 7.28 -12.71 15.32
C LEU A 111 5.96 -13.50 15.25
N ARG A 112 5.42 -13.67 14.03
CA ARG A 112 4.19 -14.46 13.82
C ARG A 112 4.39 -15.94 14.14
N LEU A 113 5.58 -16.47 13.88
CA LEU A 113 5.94 -17.86 14.12
C LEU A 113 6.53 -18.09 15.52
N ARG A 114 6.45 -17.12 16.44
CA ARG A 114 7.04 -17.20 17.79
C ARG A 114 6.72 -18.48 18.56
N ASN A 115 5.53 -19.04 18.41
CA ASN A 115 5.12 -20.30 19.06
C ASN A 115 5.85 -21.53 18.52
N ALA A 116 6.41 -21.46 17.31
CA ALA A 116 7.18 -22.53 16.71
C ALA A 116 8.69 -22.37 16.93
N LEU A 117 9.15 -21.19 17.35
CA LEU A 117 10.56 -20.87 17.56
C LEU A 117 11.09 -21.51 18.85
N ASP A 118 10.35 -21.36 19.95
CA ASP A 118 10.74 -21.88 21.27
C ASP A 118 9.70 -22.90 21.76
N PRO A 119 10.08 -24.17 22.00
CA PRO A 119 9.16 -25.19 22.49
C PRO A 119 8.65 -24.94 23.91
N LYS A 120 9.32 -24.08 24.70
CA LYS A 120 8.97 -23.80 26.10
C LYS A 120 8.01 -22.61 26.24
N ARG A 121 7.90 -21.77 25.21
CA ARG A 121 7.12 -20.53 25.26
C ARG A 121 5.87 -20.63 24.39
N PHE A 122 4.72 -20.75 25.06
CA PHE A 122 3.41 -20.71 24.40
C PHE A 122 2.82 -19.31 24.50
N TYR A 123 2.77 -18.59 23.38
CA TYR A 123 2.07 -17.32 23.32
C TYR A 123 0.63 -17.52 22.85
N ARG A 124 -0.24 -16.59 23.24
CA ARG A 124 -1.61 -16.51 22.71
C ARG A 124 -1.55 -16.46 21.17
N GLY A 125 -2.26 -17.40 20.55
CA GLY A 125 -2.18 -17.63 19.11
C GLY A 125 -2.67 -16.41 18.33
N SER A 126 -1.78 -15.80 17.56
CA SER A 126 -2.18 -15.04 16.37
C SER A 126 -2.60 -16.05 15.31
N ALA A 127 -3.75 -15.88 14.65
CA ALA A 127 -4.18 -16.84 13.63
C ALA A 127 -3.05 -17.06 12.62
N LYS A 128 -2.68 -18.33 12.38
CA LYS A 128 -1.57 -18.72 11.48
C LYS A 128 -1.67 -18.02 10.10
N ASN A 129 -2.90 -17.69 9.71
CA ASN A 129 -3.30 -17.07 8.45
C ASN A 129 -3.49 -15.55 8.50
N GLN A 130 -3.08 -14.84 9.56
CA GLN A 130 -3.18 -13.37 9.57
C GLN A 130 -2.43 -12.77 8.38
N ALA A 131 -2.88 -11.66 7.80
CA ALA A 131 -2.12 -10.98 6.77
C ALA A 131 -0.86 -10.32 7.38
N MET A 132 0.09 -9.89 6.54
CA MET A 132 1.14 -9.00 7.01
C MET A 132 0.49 -7.68 7.49
N PRO A 133 0.88 -7.11 8.64
CA PRO A 133 0.35 -5.82 9.07
C PRO A 133 0.60 -4.75 8.01
N LYS A 134 -0.41 -3.91 7.77
CA LYS A 134 -0.32 -2.76 6.86
C LYS A 134 0.61 -1.69 7.43
N PHE A 135 0.57 -1.49 8.75
CA PHE A 135 1.35 -0.50 9.47
C PHE A 135 2.14 -1.21 10.57
N ALA A 136 3.46 -1.09 10.56
CA ALA A 136 4.36 -1.62 11.57
C ALA A 136 5.67 -0.82 11.58
N GLN A 137 6.30 -0.73 12.74
CA GLN A 137 7.61 -0.12 12.92
C GLN A 137 8.50 -1.09 13.68
N ILE A 138 9.78 -1.13 13.30
CA ILE A 138 10.80 -1.91 13.98
C ILE A 138 11.69 -0.93 14.72
N GLY A 139 11.86 -1.16 16.01
CA GLY A 139 12.66 -0.32 16.91
C GLY A 139 13.65 -1.15 17.71
N LYS A 140 14.64 -0.48 18.28
CA LYS A 140 15.62 -1.07 19.18
C LYS A 140 15.34 -0.62 20.60
N ILE A 141 15.41 -1.54 21.55
CA ILE A 141 15.26 -1.24 22.97
C ILE A 141 16.52 -0.51 23.44
N ILE A 142 16.34 0.66 24.08
CA ILE A 142 17.41 1.40 24.75
C ILE A 142 17.55 0.83 26.16
N ALA A 143 18.76 0.42 26.52
CA ALA A 143 19.05 -0.19 27.81
C ALA A 143 18.83 0.81 28.95
N SER A 144 18.10 0.38 29.98
CA SER A 144 18.04 1.10 31.25
C SER A 144 19.28 0.77 32.09
N PRO A 145 19.96 1.75 32.70
CA PRO A 145 21.09 1.51 33.60
C PRO A 145 20.73 0.66 34.84
N LEU A 146 19.43 0.58 35.19
CA LEU A 146 18.96 -0.11 36.39
C LEU A 146 19.03 -1.64 36.31
N GLU A 147 18.91 -2.22 35.10
CA GLU A 147 18.82 -3.67 34.91
C GLU A 147 19.89 -4.17 33.92
N PRO A 148 21.17 -4.24 34.31
CA PRO A 148 22.24 -4.66 33.41
C PRO A 148 22.10 -6.11 32.93
N LYS A 149 21.40 -6.96 33.69
CA LYS A 149 21.14 -8.37 33.31
C LYS A 149 20.14 -8.52 32.17
N ALA A 150 19.23 -7.57 31.99
CA ALA A 150 18.25 -7.60 30.89
C ALA A 150 18.88 -7.19 29.54
N VAL A 151 20.12 -6.72 29.58
CA VAL A 151 20.81 -6.12 28.45
C VAL A 151 21.74 -7.14 27.80
N LEU A 152 21.48 -7.43 26.52
CA LEU A 152 22.34 -8.31 25.72
C LEU A 152 23.78 -7.78 25.62
N SER A 153 24.76 -8.68 25.58
CA SER A 153 26.15 -8.33 25.34
C SER A 153 26.37 -7.81 23.92
N ARG A 154 27.52 -7.18 23.65
CA ARG A 154 27.81 -6.65 22.29
C ARG A 154 27.84 -7.75 21.22
N GLN A 155 28.21 -8.97 21.60
CA GLN A 155 28.33 -10.10 20.68
C GLN A 155 26.97 -10.73 20.36
N GLU A 156 26.09 -10.82 21.35
CA GLU A 156 24.72 -11.31 21.19
C GLU A 156 23.88 -10.36 20.33
N ARG A 157 24.09 -9.04 20.43
CA ARG A 157 23.33 -8.02 19.69
C ARG A 157 23.51 -8.13 18.17
N GLY A 158 22.41 -8.31 17.46
CA GLY A 158 22.34 -8.31 16.00
C GLY A 158 22.01 -6.93 15.43
N ARG A 159 22.09 -6.82 14.11
CA ARG A 159 21.45 -5.70 13.39
C ARG A 159 19.95 -5.92 13.28
N THR A 160 19.50 -7.17 13.33
CA THR A 160 18.10 -7.58 13.24
C THR A 160 17.73 -8.63 14.26
N VAL A 161 16.44 -8.72 14.58
CA VAL A 161 15.89 -9.74 15.51
C VAL A 161 16.17 -11.17 15.01
N VAL A 162 16.08 -11.40 13.69
CA VAL A 162 16.34 -12.73 13.11
C VAL A 162 17.82 -13.10 13.21
N GLU A 163 18.73 -12.15 13.07
CA GLU A 163 20.17 -12.37 13.24
C GLU A 163 20.52 -12.73 14.68
N GLU A 164 19.88 -12.09 15.67
CA GLU A 164 20.02 -12.45 17.09
C GLU A 164 19.57 -13.89 17.34
N LEU A 165 18.43 -14.29 16.77
CA LEU A 165 17.92 -15.64 16.88
C LEU A 165 18.83 -16.71 16.23
N ILE A 166 19.50 -16.37 15.13
CA ILE A 166 20.46 -17.29 14.49
C ILE A 166 21.72 -17.47 15.35
N ARG A 167 22.11 -16.44 16.10
CA ARG A 167 23.26 -16.50 17.02
C ARG A 167 22.98 -17.31 18.28
N ASP A 168 21.73 -17.44 18.67
CA ASP A 168 21.32 -18.27 19.80
C ASP A 168 21.53 -19.76 19.49
N ALA A 169 22.46 -20.39 20.21
CA ALA A 169 22.83 -21.78 20.04
C ALA A 169 21.67 -22.74 20.36
N GLU A 170 20.84 -22.41 21.36
CA GLU A 170 19.72 -23.27 21.76
C GLU A 170 18.66 -23.28 20.65
N ALA A 171 18.27 -22.09 20.17
CA ALA A 171 17.33 -21.94 19.07
C ALA A 171 17.83 -22.64 17.79
N ALA A 172 19.11 -22.46 17.44
CA ALA A 172 19.70 -23.07 16.26
C ALA A 172 19.71 -24.61 16.33
N SER A 173 20.07 -25.18 17.49
CA SER A 173 20.08 -26.63 17.70
C SER A 173 18.67 -27.23 17.60
N TYR A 174 17.68 -26.57 18.21
CA TYR A 174 16.29 -26.99 18.17
C TYR A 174 15.73 -26.92 16.74
N ALA A 175 15.94 -25.81 16.04
CA ALA A 175 15.49 -25.64 14.67
C ALA A 175 16.10 -26.70 13.74
N LYS A 176 17.40 -26.97 13.86
CA LYS A 176 18.10 -28.00 13.07
C LYS A 176 17.51 -29.39 13.33
N ARG A 177 17.30 -29.75 14.59
CA ARG A 177 16.71 -31.05 14.98
C ARG A 177 15.29 -31.21 14.43
N LYS A 178 14.40 -30.25 14.70
CA LYS A 178 13.00 -30.32 14.23
C LYS A 178 12.88 -30.27 12.72
N PHE A 179 13.77 -29.55 12.04
CA PHE A 179 13.83 -29.56 10.59
C PHE A 179 14.20 -30.94 10.05
N ALA A 180 15.22 -31.60 10.61
CA ALA A 180 15.61 -32.95 10.20
C ALA A 180 14.48 -33.97 10.43
N GLU A 181 13.81 -33.91 11.59
CA GLU A 181 12.64 -34.74 11.89
C GLU A 181 11.49 -34.49 10.88
N SER A 182 11.18 -33.23 10.60
CA SER A 182 10.16 -32.85 9.62
C SER A 182 10.50 -33.35 8.21
N GLN A 183 11.75 -33.19 7.78
CA GLN A 183 12.21 -33.69 6.48
C GLN A 183 12.15 -35.21 6.37
N ALA A 184 12.52 -35.94 7.42
CA ALA A 184 12.41 -37.40 7.45
C ALA A 184 10.94 -37.85 7.30
N SER A 185 10.04 -37.25 8.08
CA SER A 185 8.60 -37.53 8.02
C SER A 185 7.96 -37.14 6.68
N HIS A 186 8.37 -36.03 6.06
CA HIS A 186 7.86 -35.65 4.74
C HIS A 186 8.41 -36.53 3.62
N ARG A 187 9.68 -36.98 3.72
CA ARG A 187 10.29 -37.88 2.74
C ARG A 187 9.67 -39.28 2.75
N SER A 188 9.39 -39.85 3.92
CA SER A 188 8.73 -41.16 4.02
C SER A 188 7.34 -41.13 3.35
N ASN A 189 6.61 -40.02 3.50
CA ASN A 189 5.28 -39.85 2.93
C ASN A 189 5.28 -39.59 1.41
N TYR A 190 6.33 -38.96 0.87
CA TYR A 190 6.46 -38.72 -0.57
C TYR A 190 6.90 -39.99 -1.33
N ASN A 191 7.72 -40.84 -0.72
CA ASN A 191 8.20 -42.08 -1.35
C ASN A 191 7.19 -43.25 -1.32
N GLY A 192 6.05 -43.11 -0.63
CA GLY A 192 4.98 -44.12 -0.56
C GLY A 192 4.11 -44.26 -1.82
N ARG A 193 4.34 -43.47 -2.87
CA ARG A 193 3.73 -43.65 -4.21
C ARG A 193 4.66 -44.31 -5.23
N ARG A 194 5.74 -44.96 -4.78
CA ARG A 194 6.47 -45.85 -5.69
C ARG A 194 5.64 -47.11 -5.89
N LYS A 195 5.06 -47.25 -7.08
CA LYS A 195 4.46 -48.52 -7.54
C LYS A 195 5.46 -49.64 -7.20
N PRO A 196 5.03 -50.73 -6.53
CA PRO A 196 5.94 -51.83 -6.27
C PRO A 196 6.54 -52.28 -7.61
N PRO A 197 7.85 -52.60 -7.68
CA PRO A 197 8.45 -53.07 -8.92
C PRO A 197 7.65 -54.28 -9.40
N SER A 198 7.26 -54.29 -10.69
CA SER A 198 6.54 -55.43 -11.26
C SER A 198 7.37 -56.68 -11.00
N LYS A 199 6.75 -57.70 -10.37
CA LYS A 199 7.40 -58.99 -10.14
C LYS A 199 7.89 -59.49 -11.50
N LYS A 200 9.20 -59.56 -11.72
CA LYS A 200 9.77 -60.18 -12.93
C LYS A 200 9.26 -61.62 -12.95
N LYS A 201 8.47 -61.96 -13.97
CA LYS A 201 8.03 -63.35 -14.18
C LYS A 201 9.30 -64.19 -14.32
N ARG A 202 9.46 -65.15 -13.43
CA ARG A 202 10.51 -66.18 -13.54
C ARG A 202 10.15 -67.01 -14.77
N THR A 203 11.01 -66.96 -15.78
CA THR A 203 11.05 -67.91 -16.90
C THR A 203 11.70 -69.20 -16.45
#